data_AF-A0A1C7F864-F1
#
_entry.id   AF-A0A1C7F864-F1
#
_cell.length_a   1.000
_cell.length_b   1.000
_cell.length_c   1.000
_cell.angle_alpha   90.00
_cell.angle_beta   90.00
_cell.angle_gamma   90.00
#
_symmetry.space_group_name_H-M   'P 1'
#
loop_
_entity.id
_entity.type
_entity.pdbx_description
1 polymer ?
#
loop_
_entity_poly.entity_id
_entity_poly.type
_entity_poly.pdbx_seq_one_letter_code
_entity_poly.pdbx_strand_id
1 'polypeptide(L)'
;MDAHRSTDSKAVLRKAEIVMAPERLGAMHQSRISFVRSLIRKMAQQQWRVTKHEWQLCPQGFGHVIYKLVTPEHVYHLVVFCDQIADSERNDRVIAEKWDVTFALVYGDVDIPLLEQLRANVPLQEAGRNPNKVLVLARANKSVRVFEHIVSRLAQGIQPDPQELAEVGYILRTTAVYGNGKFGIADFKLLENNADFSQSFSAQMCAVYLIREFSLDWVHYLAEQQGGAQAATLHRGLQRYLGVGNATGLGMAPYLINHPCVVDQWMTTRERAISQVLSMPCEMGYYAPLYDLLAKAQSHLQQVITINPAQNQLNLRAIDELAQLNRQLDDYLQQCPTWRELLEQTATLSLETQEMLLSSLIELYPELVDDFAEQMNCDETLSLANGKKAADLLALLDEKYRWAIDADFTQAENNYWFWYRSQDKEEPRMGVRGEEAGEDRELPLDIGRQVNRLYHALSTHSAETTLAEFLLREPKYRAIARRVWTLGNKEMGDIQMNVLREDALPMHLLRCKLAIFGATKFDPRSDRWVRVTFFQGSPLLDEIQDPSYQDNWIFPLLPNDVYFNEAYFDDQNAANCDVTQGEGGSAR
;
A
#
# COMPACT_ATOMS: atom_id res chain seq x y z
N MET A 1 -22.73 -35.14 10.22
CA MET A 1 -23.17 -34.70 11.55
C MET A 1 -22.43 -33.40 11.80
N ASP A 2 -23.03 -32.32 11.32
CA ASP A 2 -22.50 -30.97 11.39
C ASP A 2 -22.60 -30.45 12.82
N ALA A 3 -21.45 -30.33 13.47
CA ALA A 3 -21.33 -29.53 14.67
C ALA A 3 -20.96 -28.11 14.23
N HIS A 4 -21.98 -27.30 13.94
CA HIS A 4 -21.85 -25.84 14.04
C HIS A 4 -21.39 -25.52 15.47
N ARG A 5 -20.08 -25.39 15.66
CA ARG A 5 -19.51 -24.79 16.87
C ARG A 5 -19.84 -23.31 16.81
N SER A 6 -20.97 -22.95 17.41
CA SER A 6 -21.28 -21.58 17.82
C SER A 6 -20.28 -21.15 18.89
N THR A 7 -19.11 -20.65 18.48
CA THR A 7 -18.22 -19.88 19.35
C THR A 7 -18.74 -18.45 19.41
N ASP A 8 -19.73 -18.21 20.27
CA ASP A 8 -20.15 -16.87 20.66
C ASP A 8 -19.13 -16.27 21.65
N SER A 9 -17.86 -16.22 21.24
CA SER A 9 -16.88 -15.32 21.88
C SER A 9 -17.00 -14.01 21.13
N LYS A 10 -17.61 -12.99 21.73
CA LYS A 10 -17.55 -11.63 21.17
C LYS A 10 -16.09 -11.28 20.92
N ALA A 11 -15.71 -11.16 19.66
CA ALA A 11 -14.38 -10.80 19.22
C ALA A 11 -13.98 -9.47 19.89
N VAL A 12 -12.98 -9.52 20.77
CA VAL A 12 -12.50 -8.34 21.51
C VAL A 12 -11.38 -7.68 20.71
N LEU A 13 -11.66 -6.47 20.21
CA LEU A 13 -10.68 -5.63 19.52
C LEU A 13 -9.62 -5.13 20.50
N ARG A 14 -8.39 -4.93 20.01
CA ARG A 14 -7.37 -4.20 20.77
C ARG A 14 -7.83 -2.76 20.94
N LYS A 15 -7.45 -2.14 22.07
CA LYS A 15 -7.84 -0.76 22.37
C LYS A 15 -7.29 0.22 21.34
N ALA A 16 -8.07 1.27 21.05
CA ALA A 16 -7.66 2.34 20.14
C ALA A 16 -6.34 3.01 20.56
N GLU A 17 -6.08 3.17 21.86
CA GLU A 17 -4.81 3.72 22.40
C GLU A 17 -3.57 2.93 21.98
N ILE A 18 -3.73 1.62 21.69
CA ILE A 18 -2.66 0.75 21.21
C ILE A 18 -2.57 0.82 19.68
N VAL A 19 -3.71 0.67 19.00
CA VAL A 19 -3.76 0.53 17.54
C VAL A 19 -3.46 1.86 16.84
N MET A 20 -4.00 2.96 17.35
CA MET A 20 -3.91 4.30 16.76
C MET A 20 -2.69 5.10 17.25
N ALA A 21 -1.81 4.47 18.04
CA ALA A 21 -0.51 5.03 18.39
C ALA A 21 0.40 5.10 17.15
N PRO A 22 1.08 6.22 16.89
CA PRO A 22 1.86 6.40 15.66
C PRO A 22 2.94 5.34 15.48
N GLU A 23 3.65 4.93 16.52
CA GLU A 23 4.70 3.91 16.44
C GLU A 23 4.14 2.54 16.01
N ARG A 24 2.95 2.17 16.50
CA ARG A 24 2.23 0.95 16.11
C ARG A 24 1.81 1.01 14.65
N LEU A 25 1.18 2.12 14.25
CA LEU A 25 0.78 2.38 12.85
C LEU A 25 1.99 2.34 11.91
N GLY A 26 3.13 2.83 12.37
CA GLY A 26 4.39 2.81 11.64
C GLY A 26 5.03 1.43 11.51
N ALA A 27 4.77 0.51 12.43
CA ALA A 27 5.32 -0.86 12.38
C ALA A 27 4.49 -1.81 11.48
N MET A 28 3.38 -1.34 10.90
CA MET A 28 2.50 -2.19 10.10
C MET A 28 3.18 -2.73 8.83
N HIS A 29 2.82 -3.97 8.48
CA HIS A 29 3.17 -4.61 7.21
C HIS A 29 1.91 -4.84 6.37
N GLN A 30 2.12 -5.12 5.08
CA GLN A 30 1.04 -5.61 4.22
C GLN A 30 0.45 -6.91 4.79
N SER A 31 -0.82 -7.15 4.50
CA SER A 31 -1.50 -8.40 4.83
C SER A 31 -2.47 -8.78 3.71
N ARG A 32 -3.17 -9.90 3.87
CA ARG A 32 -4.16 -10.36 2.88
C ARG A 32 -5.19 -9.31 2.50
N ILE A 33 -5.61 -8.44 3.42
CA ILE A 33 -6.62 -7.39 3.15
C ILE A 33 -6.03 -6.10 2.55
N SER A 34 -4.72 -6.04 2.30
CA SER A 34 -4.10 -4.90 1.62
C SER A 34 -4.62 -4.76 0.19
N PHE A 35 -4.69 -3.54 -0.32
CA PHE A 35 -5.34 -3.23 -1.60
C PHE A 35 -4.72 -3.98 -2.79
N VAL A 36 -3.39 -4.04 -2.88
CA VAL A 36 -2.72 -4.83 -3.93
C VAL A 36 -3.05 -6.33 -3.85
N ARG A 37 -3.20 -6.90 -2.65
CA ARG A 37 -3.51 -8.31 -2.44
C ARG A 37 -4.94 -8.63 -2.86
N SER A 38 -5.89 -7.82 -2.37
CA SER A 38 -7.30 -7.94 -2.72
C SER A 38 -7.57 -7.76 -4.21
N LEU A 39 -6.87 -6.82 -4.87
CA LEU A 39 -6.99 -6.60 -6.31
C LEU A 39 -6.57 -7.84 -7.11
N ILE A 40 -5.42 -8.45 -6.80
CA ILE A 40 -4.95 -9.64 -7.52
C ILE A 40 -5.92 -10.81 -7.32
N ARG A 41 -6.44 -11.01 -6.11
CA ARG A 41 -7.47 -12.02 -5.87
C ARG A 41 -8.74 -11.75 -6.67
N LYS A 42 -9.19 -10.49 -6.73
CA LYS A 42 -10.35 -10.08 -7.53
C LYS A 42 -10.13 -10.37 -9.01
N MET A 43 -8.95 -10.02 -9.55
CA MET A 43 -8.57 -10.29 -10.94
C MET A 43 -8.62 -11.79 -11.27
N ALA A 44 -8.14 -12.64 -10.37
CA ALA A 44 -8.19 -14.09 -10.51
C ALA A 44 -9.64 -14.61 -10.44
N GLN A 45 -10.39 -14.27 -9.39
CA GLN A 45 -11.76 -14.73 -9.18
C GLN A 45 -12.70 -14.32 -10.33
N GLN A 46 -12.54 -13.10 -10.84
CA GLN A 46 -13.36 -12.55 -11.92
C GLN A 46 -12.77 -12.79 -13.31
N GLN A 47 -11.68 -13.57 -13.41
CA GLN A 47 -11.08 -13.97 -14.68
C GLN A 47 -10.74 -12.78 -15.59
N TRP A 48 -10.23 -11.69 -15.01
CA TRP A 48 -9.83 -10.49 -15.75
C TRP A 48 -8.74 -10.83 -16.76
N ARG A 49 -8.87 -10.30 -17.97
CA ARG A 49 -7.93 -10.57 -19.07
C ARG A 49 -7.22 -9.31 -19.49
N VAL A 50 -5.91 -9.38 -19.62
CA VAL A 50 -5.09 -8.28 -20.11
C VAL A 50 -4.37 -8.74 -21.37
N THR A 51 -4.39 -7.90 -22.40
CA THR A 51 -3.76 -8.18 -23.69
C THR A 51 -2.96 -6.97 -24.16
N LYS A 52 -1.87 -7.22 -24.88
CA LYS A 52 -1.11 -6.18 -25.58
C LYS A 52 -1.92 -5.75 -26.81
N HIS A 53 -2.63 -4.64 -26.70
CA HIS A 53 -3.54 -4.16 -27.74
C HIS A 53 -2.80 -3.47 -28.87
N GLU A 54 -1.82 -2.63 -28.53
CA GLU A 54 -1.00 -1.90 -29.48
C GLU A 54 0.42 -1.75 -28.95
N TRP A 55 1.42 -2.02 -29.81
CA TRP A 55 2.84 -1.89 -29.48
C TRP A 55 3.55 -1.06 -30.56
N GLN A 56 3.80 0.22 -30.27
CA GLN A 56 4.42 1.19 -31.18
C GLN A 56 5.67 1.79 -30.56
N LEU A 57 6.60 0.92 -30.15
CA LEU A 57 7.94 1.33 -29.74
C LEU A 57 8.91 1.22 -30.91
N CYS A 58 9.80 2.20 -31.05
CA CYS A 58 10.96 2.09 -31.92
C CYS A 58 11.99 1.11 -31.33
N PRO A 59 13.04 0.70 -32.08
CA PRO A 59 14.08 -0.20 -31.57
C PRO A 59 14.81 0.30 -30.32
N GLN A 60 14.81 1.61 -30.06
CA GLN A 60 15.37 2.23 -28.86
C GLN A 60 14.39 2.24 -27.66
N GLY A 61 13.15 1.77 -27.86
CA GLY A 61 12.13 1.65 -26.83
C GLY A 61 11.30 2.92 -26.58
N PHE A 62 11.28 3.87 -27.52
CA PHE A 62 10.49 5.10 -27.42
C PHE A 62 9.22 5.03 -28.27
N GLY A 63 8.15 5.66 -27.82
CA GLY A 63 6.85 5.63 -28.50
C GLY A 63 5.71 5.39 -27.51
N HIS A 64 4.75 4.54 -27.87
CA HIS A 64 3.65 4.19 -26.98
C HIS A 64 3.24 2.72 -27.04
N VAL A 65 2.61 2.27 -25.96
CA VAL A 65 2.04 0.93 -25.81
C VAL A 65 0.64 1.07 -25.21
N ILE A 66 -0.29 0.22 -25.64
CA ILE A 66 -1.63 0.13 -25.07
C ILE A 66 -1.88 -1.30 -24.60
N TYR A 67 -2.19 -1.47 -23.32
CA TYR A 67 -2.75 -2.71 -22.79
C TYR A 67 -4.26 -2.58 -22.71
N LYS A 68 -4.97 -3.62 -23.16
CA LYS A 68 -6.42 -3.74 -22.99
C LYS A 68 -6.72 -4.68 -21.84
N LEU A 69 -7.35 -4.15 -20.79
CA LEU A 69 -7.91 -4.89 -19.67
C LEU A 69 -9.40 -5.10 -19.90
N VAL A 70 -9.85 -6.34 -19.84
CA VAL A 70 -11.25 -6.75 -19.94
C VAL A 70 -11.65 -7.39 -18.62
N THR A 71 -12.67 -6.83 -17.97
CA THR A 71 -13.33 -7.39 -16.79
C THR A 71 -14.69 -7.98 -17.20
N PRO A 72 -15.44 -8.62 -16.29
CA PRO A 72 -16.81 -9.05 -16.59
C PRO A 72 -17.75 -7.90 -16.98
N GLU A 73 -17.49 -6.70 -16.45
CA GLU A 73 -18.40 -5.56 -16.55
C GLU A 73 -17.95 -4.52 -17.58
N HIS A 74 -16.63 -4.33 -17.74
CA HIS A 74 -16.10 -3.21 -18.50
C HIS A 74 -14.78 -3.52 -19.23
N VAL A 75 -14.40 -2.59 -20.11
CA VAL A 75 -13.11 -2.55 -20.79
C VAL A 75 -12.35 -1.30 -20.37
N TYR A 76 -11.05 -1.44 -20.17
CA TYR A 76 -10.13 -0.36 -19.82
C TYR A 76 -8.87 -0.44 -20.67
N HIS A 77 -8.31 0.71 -21.03
CA HIS A 77 -7.01 0.80 -21.69
C HIS A 77 -5.99 1.44 -20.75
N LEU A 78 -4.84 0.78 -20.55
CA LEU A 78 -3.65 1.44 -20.03
C LEU A 78 -2.82 1.94 -21.22
N VAL A 79 -2.74 3.26 -21.38
CA VAL A 79 -1.89 3.89 -22.40
C VAL A 79 -0.58 4.31 -21.73
N VAL A 80 0.54 3.86 -22.30
CA VAL A 80 1.90 4.09 -21.80
C VAL A 80 2.69 4.86 -22.85
N PHE A 81 3.22 6.02 -22.50
CA PHE A 81 4.13 6.82 -23.33
C PHE A 81 5.55 6.68 -22.81
N CYS A 82 6.48 6.37 -23.71
CA CYS A 82 7.90 6.16 -23.42
C CYS A 82 8.73 7.23 -24.13
N ASP A 83 9.34 8.11 -23.35
CA ASP A 83 10.05 9.27 -23.86
C ASP A 83 11.57 9.12 -23.75
N GLN A 84 12.29 9.73 -24.68
CA GLN A 84 13.74 9.87 -24.58
C GLN A 84 14.06 11.07 -23.69
N ILE A 85 14.78 10.81 -22.60
CA ILE A 85 15.27 11.85 -21.69
C ILE A 85 16.77 11.69 -21.51
N ALA A 86 17.49 12.81 -21.44
CA ALA A 86 18.92 12.80 -21.15
C ALA A 86 19.17 12.46 -19.67
N ASP A 87 20.31 11.84 -19.36
CA ASP A 87 20.65 11.42 -18.00
C ASP A 87 20.65 12.59 -17.01
N SER A 88 21.09 13.77 -17.43
CA SER A 88 21.09 15.00 -16.63
C SER A 88 19.69 15.54 -16.34
N GLU A 89 18.67 15.13 -17.10
CA GLU A 89 17.27 15.53 -16.93
C GLU A 89 16.50 14.56 -16.03
N ARG A 90 17.07 13.38 -15.71
CA ARG A 90 16.45 12.42 -14.79
C ARG A 90 16.50 12.92 -13.37
N ASN A 91 15.33 13.29 -12.85
CA ASN A 91 15.18 13.65 -11.45
C ASN A 91 14.17 12.74 -10.76
N ASP A 92 14.60 12.19 -9.63
CA ASP A 92 13.86 11.24 -8.83
C ASP A 92 12.72 11.87 -7.99
N ARG A 93 12.56 13.20 -8.07
CA ARG A 93 11.57 13.97 -7.32
C ARG A 93 10.28 14.16 -8.11
N VAL A 94 9.18 14.33 -7.37
CA VAL A 94 7.85 14.69 -7.89
C VAL A 94 7.85 16.04 -8.64
N ILE A 95 8.87 16.87 -8.44
CA ILE A 95 9.02 18.18 -9.09
C ILE A 95 9.72 18.13 -10.45
N ALA A 96 10.13 16.95 -10.93
CA ALA A 96 10.72 16.81 -12.26
C ALA A 96 9.77 17.33 -13.35
N GLU A 97 10.29 17.62 -14.53
CA GLU A 97 9.50 18.05 -15.70
C GLU A 97 9.43 16.97 -16.79
N LYS A 98 10.30 15.96 -16.71
CA LYS A 98 10.41 14.86 -17.66
C LYS A 98 10.55 13.54 -16.92
N TRP A 99 10.00 12.48 -17.52
CA TRP A 99 10.03 11.12 -17.00
C TRP A 99 10.25 10.14 -18.14
N ASP A 100 10.88 8.99 -17.85
CA ASP A 100 11.08 7.96 -18.88
C ASP A 100 9.73 7.40 -19.37
N VAL A 101 8.75 7.35 -18.47
CA VAL A 101 7.42 6.80 -18.73
C VAL A 101 6.33 7.68 -18.10
N THR A 102 5.30 7.98 -18.88
CA THR A 102 4.02 8.50 -18.36
C THR A 102 2.88 7.61 -18.82
N PHE A 103 1.84 7.46 -18.01
CA PHE A 103 0.76 6.53 -18.34
C PHE A 103 -0.59 6.96 -17.79
N ALA A 104 -1.64 6.50 -18.47
CA ALA A 104 -3.03 6.77 -18.13
C ALA A 104 -3.87 5.49 -18.21
N LEU A 105 -4.65 5.21 -17.16
CA LEU A 105 -5.70 4.19 -17.19
C LEU A 105 -7.01 4.85 -17.60
N VAL A 106 -7.62 4.37 -18.69
CA VAL A 106 -8.77 4.98 -19.33
C VAL A 106 -9.96 4.01 -19.30
N TYR A 107 -11.13 4.52 -18.95
CA TYR A 107 -12.40 3.80 -19.05
C TYR A 107 -12.86 3.72 -20.52
N GLY A 108 -12.98 2.50 -21.04
CA GLY A 108 -13.31 2.20 -22.43
C GLY A 108 -12.09 2.12 -23.36
N ASP A 109 -12.36 1.83 -24.63
CA ASP A 109 -11.34 1.83 -25.68
C ASP A 109 -10.83 3.26 -25.98
N VAL A 110 -9.58 3.34 -26.44
CA VAL A 110 -8.91 4.58 -26.85
C VAL A 110 -8.86 4.64 -28.36
N ASP A 111 -9.60 5.58 -28.95
CA ASP A 111 -9.54 5.86 -30.39
C ASP A 111 -8.37 6.82 -30.72
N ILE A 112 -8.10 7.01 -32.01
CA ILE A 112 -6.99 7.85 -32.49
C ILE A 112 -7.09 9.30 -31.95
N PRO A 113 -8.26 9.98 -32.00
CA PRO A 113 -8.38 11.32 -31.43
C PRO A 113 -8.06 11.39 -29.93
N LEU A 114 -8.56 10.42 -29.14
CA LEU A 114 -8.26 10.36 -27.71
C LEU A 114 -6.77 10.06 -27.47
N LEU A 115 -6.16 9.15 -28.22
CA LEU A 115 -4.74 8.84 -28.12
C LEU A 115 -3.87 10.08 -28.32
N GLU A 116 -4.16 10.88 -29.36
CA GLU A 116 -3.41 12.11 -29.64
C GLU A 116 -3.65 13.18 -28.56
N GLN A 117 -4.87 13.27 -28.02
CA GLN A 117 -5.13 14.14 -26.87
C GLN A 117 -4.33 13.70 -25.64
N LEU A 118 -4.27 12.39 -25.34
CA LEU A 118 -3.51 11.85 -24.22
C LEU A 118 -2.01 12.09 -24.43
N ARG A 119 -1.49 11.86 -25.64
CA ARG A 119 -0.08 12.10 -25.99
C ARG A 119 0.32 13.55 -25.72
N ALA A 120 -0.56 14.50 -26.05
CA ALA A 120 -0.29 15.92 -25.85
C ALA A 120 -0.41 16.38 -24.38
N ASN A 121 -1.13 15.65 -23.50
CA ASN A 121 -1.50 16.14 -22.17
C ASN A 121 -1.00 15.29 -21.00
N VAL A 122 -0.87 13.98 -21.15
CA VAL A 122 -0.41 13.08 -20.07
C VAL A 122 1.02 13.42 -19.64
N PRO A 123 1.99 13.66 -20.56
CA PRO A 123 3.34 14.05 -20.17
C PRO A 123 3.44 15.39 -19.44
N LEU A 124 2.50 16.31 -19.68
CA LEU A 124 2.52 17.67 -19.12
C LEU A 124 2.12 17.74 -17.63
N GLN A 125 1.48 16.70 -17.10
CA GLN A 125 1.10 16.60 -15.67
C GLN A 125 0.31 17.83 -15.20
N GLU A 126 0.84 18.63 -14.26
CA GLU A 126 0.20 19.86 -13.75
C GLU A 126 -0.23 20.84 -14.85
N ALA A 127 0.52 20.92 -15.95
CA ALA A 127 0.22 21.81 -17.07
C ALA A 127 -0.77 21.18 -18.08
N GLY A 128 -0.97 19.87 -18.05
CA GLY A 128 -1.86 19.15 -18.97
C GLY A 128 -3.31 19.07 -18.48
N ARG A 129 -4.24 18.85 -19.42
CA ARG A 129 -5.65 18.59 -19.09
C ARG A 129 -6.17 17.37 -19.83
N ASN A 130 -6.75 16.45 -19.09
CA ASN A 130 -7.20 15.16 -19.59
C ASN A 130 -8.73 15.03 -19.46
N PRO A 131 -9.38 14.18 -20.25
CA PRO A 131 -10.82 13.98 -20.16
C PRO A 131 -11.20 13.12 -18.94
N ASN A 132 -12.44 13.27 -18.45
CA ASN A 132 -12.97 12.52 -17.29
C ASN A 132 -13.07 10.99 -17.52
N LYS A 133 -12.74 10.47 -18.71
CA LYS A 133 -12.58 9.03 -18.95
C LYS A 133 -11.25 8.49 -18.43
N VAL A 134 -10.25 9.36 -18.22
CA VAL A 134 -8.98 8.99 -17.60
C VAL A 134 -9.26 8.78 -16.11
N LEU A 135 -9.12 7.55 -15.63
CA LEU A 135 -9.32 7.19 -14.22
C LEU A 135 -8.06 7.41 -13.40
N VAL A 136 -6.90 7.10 -13.99
CA VAL A 136 -5.59 7.22 -13.34
C VAL A 136 -4.64 7.91 -14.29
N LEU A 137 -3.83 8.82 -13.76
CA LEU A 137 -2.70 9.42 -14.44
C LEU A 137 -1.46 9.28 -13.55
N ALA A 138 -0.35 8.82 -14.12
CA ALA A 138 0.85 8.54 -13.36
C ALA A 138 2.11 8.69 -14.22
N ARG A 139 3.26 8.64 -13.53
CA ARG A 139 4.59 8.76 -14.15
C ARG A 139 5.64 7.96 -13.40
N ALA A 140 6.63 7.47 -14.13
CA ALA A 140 7.69 6.62 -13.63
C ALA A 140 9.03 6.88 -14.33
N ASN A 141 10.11 6.64 -13.59
CA ASN A 141 11.48 6.64 -14.11
C ASN A 141 12.06 5.23 -14.08
N LYS A 142 13.03 4.98 -14.96
CA LYS A 142 13.84 3.76 -14.92
C LYS A 142 14.72 3.76 -13.68
N SER A 143 14.87 2.60 -13.05
CA SER A 143 16.06 2.35 -12.23
C SER A 143 17.22 2.08 -13.16
N VAL A 144 17.92 3.14 -13.61
CA VAL A 144 18.88 3.09 -14.74
C VAL A 144 19.84 1.91 -14.65
N ARG A 145 20.53 1.75 -13.50
CA ARG A 145 21.49 0.66 -13.30
C ARG A 145 20.87 -0.72 -13.46
N VAL A 146 19.71 -0.97 -12.85
CA VAL A 146 19.02 -2.27 -12.93
C VAL A 146 18.45 -2.50 -14.33
N PHE A 147 17.90 -1.47 -14.94
CA PHE A 147 17.32 -1.53 -16.28
C PHE A 147 18.38 -1.94 -17.32
N GLU A 148 19.52 -1.25 -17.33
CA GLU A 148 20.63 -1.52 -18.25
C GLU A 148 21.27 -2.89 -18.01
N HIS A 149 21.43 -3.27 -16.73
CA HIS A 149 21.93 -4.60 -16.37
C HIS A 149 21.02 -5.71 -16.91
N ILE A 150 19.71 -5.63 -16.68
CA ILE A 150 18.76 -6.63 -17.18
C ILE A 150 18.82 -6.71 -18.70
N VAL A 151 18.67 -5.57 -19.39
CA VAL A 151 18.64 -5.53 -20.86
C VAL A 151 19.93 -6.10 -21.46
N SER A 152 21.09 -5.65 -20.97
CA SER A 152 22.39 -6.07 -21.52
C SER A 152 22.69 -7.55 -21.28
N ARG A 153 22.33 -8.10 -20.11
CA ARG A 153 22.52 -9.52 -19.78
C ARG A 153 21.60 -10.40 -20.60
N LEU A 154 20.31 -10.06 -20.66
CA LEU A 154 19.33 -10.80 -21.43
C LEU A 154 19.63 -10.77 -22.93
N ALA A 155 20.10 -9.64 -23.48
CA ALA A 155 20.52 -9.55 -24.88
C ALA A 155 21.68 -10.52 -25.23
N GLN A 156 22.51 -10.87 -24.24
CA GLN A 156 23.59 -11.86 -24.41
C GLN A 156 23.13 -13.31 -24.16
N GLY A 157 21.86 -13.53 -23.86
CA GLY A 157 21.32 -14.84 -23.51
C GLY A 157 21.61 -15.28 -22.08
N ILE A 158 21.97 -14.34 -21.18
CA ILE A 158 22.42 -14.65 -19.81
C ILE A 158 21.47 -13.99 -18.79
N GLN A 159 21.19 -14.69 -17.69
CA GLN A 159 20.43 -14.10 -16.59
C GLN A 159 21.22 -13.00 -15.86
N PRO A 160 20.56 -11.91 -15.42
CA PRO A 160 21.18 -10.91 -14.56
C PRO A 160 21.50 -11.48 -13.17
N ASP A 161 22.47 -10.89 -12.49
CA ASP A 161 22.80 -11.25 -11.10
C ASP A 161 21.62 -10.92 -10.16
N PRO A 162 21.03 -11.92 -9.47
CA PRO A 162 19.94 -11.70 -8.52
C PRO A 162 20.30 -10.70 -7.41
N GLN A 163 21.55 -10.63 -6.96
CA GLN A 163 21.95 -9.72 -5.88
C GLN A 163 21.91 -8.26 -6.32
N GLU A 164 22.33 -7.96 -7.55
CA GLU A 164 22.21 -6.60 -8.11
C GLU A 164 20.74 -6.17 -8.25
N LEU A 165 19.84 -7.12 -8.52
CA LEU A 165 18.41 -6.85 -8.55
C LEU A 165 17.84 -6.62 -7.14
N ALA A 166 18.38 -7.29 -6.11
CA ALA A 166 17.94 -7.17 -4.73
C ALA A 166 18.17 -5.78 -4.13
N GLU A 167 19.25 -5.10 -4.54
CA GLU A 167 19.61 -3.73 -4.09
C GLU A 167 18.52 -2.70 -4.38
N VAL A 168 17.77 -2.88 -5.47
CA VAL A 168 16.71 -1.96 -5.90
C VAL A 168 15.32 -2.59 -5.81
N GLY A 169 15.15 -3.79 -6.37
CA GLY A 169 13.90 -4.55 -6.34
C GLY A 169 12.82 -4.13 -7.35
N TYR A 170 13.13 -3.26 -8.32
CA TYR A 170 12.19 -2.82 -9.36
C TYR A 170 12.90 -2.31 -10.63
N ILE A 171 12.20 -2.43 -11.78
CA ILE A 171 12.64 -1.87 -13.07
C ILE A 171 12.20 -0.41 -13.20
N LEU A 172 10.93 -0.14 -12.88
CA LEU A 172 10.33 1.19 -12.89
C LEU A 172 10.02 1.66 -11.47
N ARG A 173 10.18 2.96 -11.26
CA ARG A 173 9.82 3.64 -10.02
C ARG A 173 8.82 4.74 -10.30
N THR A 174 7.62 4.59 -9.77
CA THR A 174 6.60 5.63 -9.80
C THR A 174 6.97 6.79 -8.88
N THR A 175 6.76 8.02 -9.34
CA THR A 175 6.91 9.23 -8.49
C THR A 175 5.57 9.80 -8.06
N ALA A 176 4.51 9.56 -8.83
CA ALA A 176 3.15 9.92 -8.46
C ALA A 176 2.13 9.05 -9.21
N VAL A 177 1.01 8.79 -8.55
CA VAL A 177 -0.15 8.08 -9.09
C VAL A 177 -1.40 8.83 -8.64
N TYR A 178 -2.12 9.43 -9.59
CA TYR A 178 -3.26 10.31 -9.34
C TYR A 178 -4.56 9.66 -9.81
N GLY A 179 -5.64 9.86 -9.06
CA GLY A 179 -6.99 9.41 -9.44
C GLY A 179 -8.06 10.07 -8.57
N ASN A 180 -7.98 11.39 -8.47
CA ASN A 180 -8.77 12.22 -7.54
C ASN A 180 -9.25 13.52 -8.21
N GLY A 181 -9.50 13.50 -9.53
CA GLY A 181 -9.93 14.70 -10.28
C GLY A 181 -8.81 15.68 -10.67
N LYS A 182 -7.59 15.54 -10.15
CA LYS A 182 -6.46 16.40 -10.52
C LYS A 182 -6.20 16.30 -12.05
N PHE A 183 -5.81 17.41 -12.67
CA PHE A 183 -5.57 17.50 -14.13
C PHE A 183 -6.80 17.29 -15.02
N GLY A 184 -8.02 17.33 -14.45
CA GLY A 184 -9.26 17.07 -15.19
C GLY A 184 -9.59 15.59 -15.40
N ILE A 185 -8.83 14.68 -14.78
CA ILE A 185 -9.16 13.25 -14.79
C ILE A 185 -10.44 12.98 -13.98
N ALA A 186 -10.93 11.73 -13.98
CA ALA A 186 -12.09 11.34 -13.20
C ALA A 186 -11.93 11.68 -11.70
N ASP A 187 -13.00 12.19 -11.09
CA ASP A 187 -13.13 12.29 -9.65
C ASP A 187 -13.53 10.92 -9.06
N PHE A 188 -13.12 10.66 -7.81
CA PHE A 188 -13.42 9.42 -7.09
C PHE A 188 -14.92 9.11 -7.04
N LYS A 189 -15.77 10.14 -7.01
CA LYS A 189 -17.24 9.97 -7.04
C LYS A 189 -17.75 9.21 -8.27
N LEU A 190 -17.02 9.24 -9.40
CA LEU A 190 -17.36 8.46 -10.59
C LEU A 190 -17.04 6.96 -10.42
N LEU A 191 -16.16 6.62 -9.49
CA LEU A 191 -15.77 5.23 -9.19
C LEU A 191 -16.62 4.59 -8.10
N GLU A 192 -17.35 5.35 -7.29
CA GLU A 192 -18.15 4.86 -6.15
C GLU A 192 -19.08 3.68 -6.53
N ASN A 193 -19.69 3.73 -7.72
CA ASN A 193 -20.58 2.68 -8.24
C ASN A 193 -19.95 1.83 -9.37
N ASN A 194 -18.63 1.94 -9.58
CA ASN A 194 -17.95 1.14 -10.59
C ASN A 194 -17.73 -0.29 -10.06
N ALA A 195 -18.29 -1.29 -10.72
CA ALA A 195 -18.23 -2.69 -10.27
C ALA A 195 -16.80 -3.26 -10.18
N ASP A 196 -15.87 -2.74 -10.99
CA ASP A 196 -14.47 -3.21 -11.01
C ASP A 196 -13.61 -2.46 -9.99
N PHE A 197 -13.83 -1.15 -9.84
CA PHE A 197 -12.96 -0.23 -9.11
C PHE A 197 -13.65 0.63 -8.03
N SER A 198 -14.71 0.12 -7.40
CA SER A 198 -15.40 0.80 -6.29
C SER A 198 -14.59 0.89 -5.01
N GLN A 199 -13.58 0.04 -4.82
CA GLN A 199 -12.73 0.04 -3.63
C GLN A 199 -11.73 1.20 -3.63
N SER A 200 -11.41 1.70 -2.43
CA SER A 200 -10.39 2.72 -2.23
C SER A 200 -9.09 2.36 -2.96
N PHE A 201 -8.62 3.25 -3.84
CA PHE A 201 -7.38 3.13 -4.61
C PHE A 201 -7.28 1.94 -5.59
N SER A 202 -8.33 1.16 -5.84
CA SER A 202 -8.23 -0.06 -6.67
C SER A 202 -7.85 0.22 -8.13
N ALA A 203 -8.35 1.31 -8.73
CA ALA A 203 -7.96 1.72 -10.09
C ALA A 203 -6.47 2.07 -10.16
N GLN A 204 -5.96 2.80 -9.16
CA GLN A 204 -4.56 3.18 -9.04
C GLN A 204 -3.67 1.95 -8.86
N MET A 205 -4.06 1.01 -7.99
CA MET A 205 -3.34 -0.26 -7.81
C MET A 205 -3.33 -1.07 -9.11
N CYS A 206 -4.43 -1.10 -9.87
CA CYS A 206 -4.49 -1.77 -11.16
C CYS A 206 -3.53 -1.13 -12.18
N ALA A 207 -3.52 0.19 -12.30
CA ALA A 207 -2.57 0.89 -13.17
C ALA A 207 -1.11 0.59 -12.79
N VAL A 208 -0.80 0.49 -11.49
CA VAL A 208 0.54 0.14 -10.99
C VAL A 208 0.88 -1.34 -11.25
N TYR A 209 -0.08 -2.26 -11.18
CA TYR A 209 0.16 -3.65 -11.55
C TYR A 209 0.44 -3.79 -13.05
N LEU A 210 -0.34 -3.11 -13.89
CA LEU A 210 -0.15 -3.14 -15.34
C LEU A 210 1.18 -2.47 -15.77
N ILE A 211 1.63 -1.40 -15.08
CA ILE A 211 2.94 -0.81 -15.37
C ILE A 211 4.10 -1.72 -14.94
N ARG A 212 3.89 -2.61 -13.95
CA ARG A 212 4.85 -3.66 -13.60
C ARG A 212 5.03 -4.61 -14.79
N GLU A 213 3.92 -5.11 -15.33
CA GLU A 213 3.92 -6.00 -16.49
C GLU A 213 4.61 -5.33 -17.68
N PHE A 214 4.24 -4.08 -17.98
CA PHE A 214 4.91 -3.30 -19.01
C PHE A 214 6.42 -3.20 -18.79
N SER A 215 6.88 -3.01 -17.56
CA SER A 215 8.32 -2.90 -17.29
C SER A 215 9.10 -4.17 -17.64
N LEU A 216 8.50 -5.34 -17.44
CA LEU A 216 9.06 -6.64 -17.80
C LEU A 216 9.07 -6.81 -19.32
N ASP A 217 7.94 -6.53 -19.96
CA ASP A 217 7.82 -6.55 -21.43
C ASP A 217 8.82 -5.61 -22.10
N TRP A 218 9.05 -4.44 -21.52
CA TRP A 218 9.94 -3.44 -22.09
C TRP A 218 11.39 -3.87 -22.07
N VAL A 219 11.86 -4.47 -20.97
CA VAL A 219 13.24 -4.99 -20.90
C VAL A 219 13.42 -6.21 -21.81
N HIS A 220 12.41 -7.08 -21.94
CA HIS A 220 12.45 -8.19 -22.90
C HIS A 220 12.51 -7.69 -24.35
N TYR A 221 11.65 -6.73 -24.71
CA TYR A 221 11.66 -6.12 -26.04
C TYR A 221 13.04 -5.51 -26.38
N LEU A 222 13.61 -4.73 -25.47
CA LEU A 222 14.93 -4.12 -25.71
C LEU A 222 16.06 -5.16 -25.77
N ALA A 223 16.00 -6.20 -24.95
CA ALA A 223 16.95 -7.30 -25.02
C ALA A 223 16.88 -8.01 -26.37
N GLU A 224 15.68 -8.25 -26.90
CA GLU A 224 15.47 -8.82 -28.24
C GLU A 224 15.96 -7.89 -29.35
N GLN A 225 15.71 -6.58 -29.25
CA GLN A 225 16.23 -5.60 -30.23
C GLN A 225 17.77 -5.56 -30.26
N GLN A 226 18.43 -5.80 -29.11
CA GLN A 226 19.90 -5.79 -29.01
C GLN A 226 20.55 -7.14 -29.35
N GLY A 227 19.96 -8.25 -28.87
CA GLY A 227 20.52 -9.60 -28.95
C GLY A 227 19.98 -10.44 -30.11
N GLY A 228 18.87 -10.02 -30.74
CA GLY A 228 18.16 -10.81 -31.74
C GLY A 228 17.82 -12.20 -31.21
N ALA A 229 18.14 -13.23 -31.99
CA ALA A 229 17.87 -14.63 -31.64
C ALA A 229 18.63 -15.14 -30.40
N GLN A 230 19.64 -14.42 -29.90
CA GLN A 230 20.36 -14.79 -28.68
C GLN A 230 19.69 -14.29 -27.40
N ALA A 231 18.71 -13.37 -27.51
CA ALA A 231 18.09 -12.77 -26.34
C ALA A 231 17.34 -13.80 -25.49
N ALA A 232 17.60 -13.81 -24.18
CA ALA A 232 16.88 -14.63 -23.21
C ALA A 232 15.72 -13.87 -22.57
N THR A 233 14.73 -14.62 -22.09
CA THR A 233 13.67 -14.10 -21.22
C THR A 233 14.16 -14.11 -19.76
N LEU A 234 13.75 -13.11 -18.97
CA LEU A 234 14.09 -13.06 -17.55
C LEU A 234 13.48 -14.27 -16.82
N HIS A 235 14.23 -14.90 -15.92
CA HIS A 235 13.75 -16.02 -15.14
C HIS A 235 12.47 -15.64 -14.36
N ARG A 236 11.43 -16.48 -14.40
CA ARG A 236 10.12 -16.17 -13.81
C ARG A 236 10.19 -15.82 -12.32
N GLY A 237 11.07 -16.49 -11.57
CA GLY A 237 11.32 -16.15 -10.15
C GLY A 237 11.82 -14.71 -9.94
N LEU A 238 12.67 -14.21 -10.84
CA LEU A 238 13.14 -12.82 -10.81
C LEU A 238 12.05 -11.85 -11.27
N GLN A 239 11.25 -12.22 -12.28
CA GLN A 239 10.09 -11.42 -12.70
C GLN A 239 9.09 -11.24 -11.54
N ARG A 240 8.78 -12.32 -10.79
CA ARG A 240 7.96 -12.25 -9.58
C ARG A 240 8.59 -11.37 -8.50
N TYR A 241 9.89 -11.52 -8.29
CA TYR A 241 10.62 -10.74 -7.30
C TYR A 241 10.68 -9.24 -7.62
N LEU A 242 10.66 -8.83 -8.88
CA LEU A 242 10.66 -7.43 -9.26
C LEU A 242 9.26 -6.84 -9.11
N GLY A 243 9.15 -5.78 -8.29
CA GLY A 243 7.92 -5.00 -8.15
C GLY A 243 8.00 -3.66 -8.87
N VAL A 244 7.17 -2.72 -8.43
CA VAL A 244 7.22 -1.32 -8.87
C VAL A 244 7.65 -0.46 -7.69
N GLY A 245 8.76 0.24 -7.85
CA GLY A 245 9.24 1.15 -6.83
C GLY A 245 8.30 2.34 -6.67
N ASN A 246 8.25 2.90 -5.47
CA ASN A 246 7.58 4.16 -5.20
C ASN A 246 8.38 4.99 -4.20
N ALA A 247 8.37 6.31 -4.36
CA ALA A 247 8.84 7.23 -3.33
C ALA A 247 7.68 8.09 -2.85
N THR A 248 7.37 7.97 -1.56
CA THR A 248 6.28 8.69 -0.92
C THR A 248 6.84 9.70 0.06
N GLY A 249 6.50 10.97 -0.13
CA GLY A 249 6.81 12.07 0.78
C GLY A 249 5.62 12.51 1.65
N LEU A 250 5.79 13.64 2.31
CA LEU A 250 4.81 14.23 3.25
C LEU A 250 3.40 14.41 2.68
N GLY A 251 3.21 14.46 1.37
CA GLY A 251 1.89 14.64 0.75
C GLY A 251 0.82 13.62 1.17
N MET A 252 1.24 12.41 1.59
CA MET A 252 0.33 11.36 2.03
C MET A 252 -0.04 11.43 3.51
N ALA A 253 0.74 12.10 4.36
CA ALA A 253 0.45 12.18 5.79
C ALA A 253 -0.83 13.00 6.10
N PRO A 254 -1.06 14.19 5.52
CA PRO A 254 -2.30 14.94 5.72
C PRO A 254 -3.55 14.22 5.24
N TYR A 255 -3.45 13.28 4.30
CA TYR A 255 -4.60 12.48 3.88
C TYR A 255 -5.19 11.72 5.07
N LEU A 256 -4.36 11.05 5.87
CA LEU A 256 -4.83 10.26 7.01
C LEU A 256 -5.48 11.15 8.10
N ILE A 257 -5.04 12.40 8.21
CA ILE A 257 -5.61 13.36 9.16
C ILE A 257 -6.93 13.93 8.63
N ASN A 258 -7.01 14.23 7.33
CA ASN A 258 -8.19 14.85 6.71
C ASN A 258 -9.33 13.87 6.41
N HIS A 259 -9.03 12.57 6.28
CA HIS A 259 -10.00 11.50 6.00
C HIS A 259 -10.12 10.52 7.18
N PRO A 260 -10.46 10.99 8.40
CA PRO A 260 -10.35 10.17 9.60
C PRO A 260 -11.35 9.02 9.63
N CYS A 261 -12.52 9.16 8.99
CA CYS A 261 -13.48 8.07 8.91
C CYS A 261 -12.96 6.90 8.06
N VAL A 262 -12.20 7.20 7.00
CA VAL A 262 -11.54 6.20 6.15
C VAL A 262 -10.45 5.48 6.93
N VAL A 263 -9.62 6.23 7.68
CA VAL A 263 -8.57 5.63 8.51
C VAL A 263 -9.14 4.76 9.60
N ASP A 264 -10.16 5.25 10.32
CA ASP A 264 -10.92 4.45 11.28
C ASP A 264 -11.45 3.18 10.62
N GLN A 265 -12.12 3.28 9.46
CA GLN A 265 -12.65 2.12 8.75
C GLN A 265 -11.56 1.09 8.42
N TRP A 266 -10.39 1.54 7.93
CA TRP A 266 -9.27 0.66 7.62
C TRP A 266 -8.76 -0.06 8.88
N MET A 267 -8.57 0.68 9.97
CA MET A 267 -8.04 0.12 11.21
C MET A 267 -9.08 -0.78 11.90
N THR A 268 -10.35 -0.38 11.97
CA THR A 268 -11.44 -1.21 12.50
C THR A 268 -11.58 -2.51 11.72
N THR A 269 -11.55 -2.44 10.39
CA THR A 269 -11.66 -3.62 9.51
C THR A 269 -10.49 -4.58 9.74
N ARG A 270 -9.26 -4.05 9.79
CA ARG A 270 -8.08 -4.84 10.12
C ARG A 270 -8.15 -5.46 11.51
N GLU A 271 -8.57 -4.70 12.52
CA GLU A 271 -8.66 -5.20 13.89
C GLU A 271 -9.76 -6.24 14.07
N ARG A 272 -10.86 -6.15 13.30
CA ARG A 272 -11.88 -7.20 13.28
C ARG A 272 -11.33 -8.50 12.68
N ALA A 273 -10.60 -8.41 11.56
CA ALA A 273 -9.93 -9.57 10.97
C ALA A 273 -8.93 -10.20 11.94
N ILE A 274 -8.06 -9.38 12.55
CA ILE A 274 -7.11 -9.82 13.58
C ILE A 274 -7.86 -10.46 14.75
N SER A 275 -8.91 -9.82 15.26
CA SER A 275 -9.62 -10.36 16.42
C SER A 275 -10.30 -11.69 16.14
N GLN A 276 -10.76 -11.93 14.91
CA GLN A 276 -11.29 -13.25 14.54
C GLN A 276 -10.18 -14.30 14.52
N VAL A 277 -9.04 -13.99 13.90
CA VAL A 277 -7.86 -14.87 13.91
C VAL A 277 -7.38 -15.15 15.33
N LEU A 278 -7.28 -14.12 16.18
CA LEU A 278 -6.81 -14.26 17.56
C LEU A 278 -7.73 -15.14 18.42
N SER A 279 -9.01 -15.24 18.08
CA SER A 279 -9.96 -16.13 18.76
C SER A 279 -9.85 -17.59 18.31
N MET A 280 -9.10 -17.89 17.24
CA MET A 280 -8.92 -19.25 16.77
C MET A 280 -7.94 -20.02 17.69
N PRO A 281 -8.15 -21.34 17.87
CA PRO A 281 -7.22 -22.17 18.61
C PRO A 281 -5.90 -22.36 17.85
N CYS A 282 -4.83 -22.56 18.59
CA CYS A 282 -3.54 -23.00 18.04
C CYS A 282 -3.66 -24.48 17.62
N GLU A 283 -4.10 -24.74 16.38
CA GLU A 283 -4.24 -26.11 15.87
C GLU A 283 -2.95 -26.60 15.20
N MET A 284 -2.60 -27.87 15.42
CA MET A 284 -1.36 -28.48 14.91
C MET A 284 -1.15 -28.33 13.40
N GLY A 285 -2.24 -28.27 12.61
CA GLY A 285 -2.18 -28.08 11.16
C GLY A 285 -1.57 -26.74 10.74
N TYR A 286 -1.59 -25.73 11.61
CA TYR A 286 -1.06 -24.39 11.33
C TYR A 286 0.37 -24.18 11.85
N TYR A 287 0.96 -25.16 12.53
CA TYR A 287 2.28 -24.99 13.16
C TYR A 287 3.36 -24.81 12.09
N ALA A 288 3.49 -25.76 11.16
CA ALA A 288 4.47 -25.69 10.07
C ALA A 288 4.27 -24.44 9.18
N PRO A 289 3.05 -24.09 8.74
CA PRO A 289 2.81 -22.83 8.04
C PRO A 289 3.28 -21.58 8.81
N LEU A 290 3.06 -21.52 10.13
CA LEU A 290 3.52 -20.41 10.95
C LEU A 290 5.05 -20.37 11.05
N TYR A 291 5.70 -21.52 11.27
CA TYR A 291 7.17 -21.64 11.24
C TYR A 291 7.74 -21.08 9.93
N ASP A 292 7.18 -21.48 8.80
CA ASP A 292 7.63 -21.06 7.48
C ASP A 292 7.43 -19.55 7.27
N LEU A 293 6.29 -19.01 7.70
CA LEU A 293 6.01 -17.56 7.60
C LEU A 293 6.94 -16.72 8.49
N LEU A 294 7.23 -17.17 9.71
CA LEU A 294 8.17 -16.47 10.60
C LEU A 294 9.61 -16.54 10.09
N ALA A 295 10.04 -17.69 9.57
CA ALA A 295 11.34 -17.82 8.92
C ALA A 295 11.42 -16.93 7.66
N LYS A 296 10.35 -16.89 6.85
CA LYS A 296 10.25 -16.03 5.68
C LYS A 296 10.29 -14.55 6.05
N ALA A 297 9.59 -14.15 7.10
CA ALA A 297 9.63 -12.79 7.66
C ALA A 297 11.06 -12.39 8.08
N GLN A 298 11.75 -13.28 8.80
CA GLN A 298 13.13 -13.08 9.21
C GLN A 298 14.07 -12.90 8.01
N SER A 299 14.02 -13.83 7.04
CA SER A 299 14.83 -13.74 5.82
C SER A 299 14.50 -12.52 4.98
N HIS A 300 13.23 -12.10 4.96
CA HIS A 300 12.82 -10.89 4.26
C HIS A 300 13.50 -9.67 4.86
N LEU A 301 13.46 -9.49 6.19
CA LEU A 301 14.16 -8.39 6.85
C LEU A 301 15.67 -8.43 6.65
N GLN A 302 16.29 -9.61 6.64
CA GLN A 302 17.72 -9.75 6.32
C GLN A 302 18.07 -9.26 4.90
N GLN A 303 17.11 -9.35 3.97
CA GLN A 303 17.26 -8.86 2.60
C GLN A 303 16.80 -7.41 2.40
N VAL A 304 16.24 -6.76 3.43
CA VAL A 304 15.88 -5.33 3.36
C VAL A 304 17.14 -4.50 3.57
N ILE A 305 17.48 -3.69 2.57
CA ILE A 305 18.58 -2.72 2.63
C ILE A 305 18.00 -1.34 2.91
N THR A 306 18.46 -0.68 3.96
CA THR A 306 18.12 0.72 4.26
C THR A 306 19.33 1.51 4.70
N ILE A 307 19.37 2.79 4.35
CA ILE A 307 20.41 3.73 4.78
C ILE A 307 20.06 4.42 6.10
N ASN A 308 18.83 4.25 6.62
CA ASN A 308 18.38 4.90 7.84
C ASN A 308 18.85 4.09 9.08
N PRO A 309 19.71 4.66 9.94
CA PRO A 309 20.27 3.91 11.07
C PRO A 309 19.21 3.45 12.09
N ALA A 310 18.19 4.27 12.36
CA ALA A 310 17.12 3.94 13.30
C ALA A 310 16.26 2.78 12.79
N GLN A 311 15.84 2.82 11.52
CA GLN A 311 15.10 1.72 10.90
C GLN A 311 15.96 0.45 10.83
N ASN A 312 17.26 0.57 10.54
CA ASN A 312 18.15 -0.58 10.51
C ASN A 312 18.25 -1.25 11.89
N GLN A 313 18.32 -0.47 12.97
CA GLN A 313 18.29 -1.00 14.33
C GLN A 313 16.98 -1.72 14.65
N LEU A 314 15.84 -1.16 14.24
CA LEU A 314 14.54 -1.81 14.38
C LEU A 314 14.48 -3.14 13.62
N ASN A 315 14.96 -3.16 12.37
CA ASN A 315 15.02 -4.37 11.55
C ASN A 315 15.94 -5.44 12.17
N LEU A 316 17.13 -5.07 12.63
CA LEU A 316 18.06 -6.01 13.28
C LEU A 316 17.46 -6.63 14.54
N ARG A 317 16.82 -5.80 15.38
CA ARG A 317 16.12 -6.27 16.57
C ARG A 317 15.01 -7.26 16.19
N ALA A 318 14.20 -6.93 15.18
CA ALA A 318 13.13 -7.81 14.74
C ALA A 318 13.64 -9.13 14.15
N ILE A 319 14.77 -9.12 13.42
CA ILE A 319 15.43 -10.34 12.93
C ILE A 319 15.79 -11.28 14.10
N ASP A 320 16.42 -10.74 15.16
CA ASP A 320 16.83 -11.52 16.32
C ASP A 320 15.63 -12.05 17.12
N GLU A 321 14.62 -11.20 17.33
CA GLU A 321 13.39 -11.55 18.05
C GLU A 321 12.55 -12.57 17.28
N LEU A 322 12.44 -12.47 15.95
CA LEU A 322 11.77 -13.48 15.11
C LEU A 322 12.50 -14.82 15.17
N ALA A 323 13.85 -14.81 15.10
CA ALA A 323 14.64 -16.02 15.23
C ALA A 323 14.46 -16.68 16.61
N GLN A 324 14.37 -15.87 17.67
CA GLN A 324 14.08 -16.35 19.02
C GLN A 324 12.67 -16.92 19.11
N LEU A 325 11.66 -16.19 18.63
CA LEU A 325 10.26 -16.63 18.62
C LEU A 325 10.14 -17.97 17.91
N ASN A 326 10.76 -18.11 16.74
CA ASN A 326 10.74 -19.36 15.98
C ASN A 326 11.40 -20.51 16.74
N ARG A 327 12.52 -20.30 17.45
CA ARG A 327 13.14 -21.35 18.28
C ARG A 327 12.28 -21.79 19.47
N GLN A 328 11.46 -20.89 20.00
CA GLN A 328 10.63 -21.13 21.18
C GLN A 328 9.17 -21.41 20.84
N LEU A 329 8.83 -21.51 19.55
CA LEU A 329 7.44 -21.56 19.10
C LEU A 329 6.72 -22.80 19.62
N ASP A 330 7.36 -23.97 19.66
CA ASP A 330 6.78 -25.19 20.24
C ASP A 330 6.39 -25.01 21.72
N ASP A 331 7.24 -24.35 22.52
CA ASP A 331 6.96 -24.08 23.93
C ASP A 331 5.76 -23.15 24.08
N TYR A 332 5.68 -22.10 23.24
CA TYR A 332 4.55 -21.20 23.23
C TYR A 332 3.25 -21.90 22.80
N LEU A 333 3.29 -22.69 21.73
CA LEU A 333 2.12 -23.40 21.19
C LEU A 333 1.58 -24.46 22.17
N GLN A 334 2.44 -25.04 23.02
CA GLN A 334 1.99 -25.94 24.10
C GLN A 334 1.30 -25.20 25.25
N GLN A 335 1.69 -23.95 25.51
CA GLN A 335 1.20 -23.15 26.65
C GLN A 335 0.02 -22.24 26.28
N CYS A 336 -0.12 -21.89 24.99
CA CYS A 336 -1.11 -20.95 24.47
C CYS A 336 -2.19 -21.70 23.68
N PRO A 337 -3.36 -22.02 24.26
CA PRO A 337 -4.49 -22.60 23.55
C PRO A 337 -5.04 -21.75 22.40
N THR A 338 -4.84 -20.42 22.41
CA THR A 338 -5.31 -19.51 21.35
C THR A 338 -4.20 -18.61 20.83
N TRP A 339 -4.35 -18.10 19.61
CA TRP A 339 -3.41 -17.12 19.05
C TRP A 339 -3.38 -15.80 19.83
N ARG A 340 -4.49 -15.44 20.50
CA ARG A 340 -4.52 -14.31 21.42
C ARG A 340 -3.49 -14.45 22.53
N GLU A 341 -3.46 -15.63 23.16
CA GLU A 341 -2.52 -15.89 24.25
C GLU A 341 -1.08 -15.88 23.76
N LEU A 342 -0.81 -16.40 22.55
CA LEU A 342 0.51 -16.28 21.92
C LEU A 342 0.92 -14.81 21.73
N LEU A 343 0.01 -13.96 21.26
CA LEU A 343 0.27 -12.52 21.09
C LEU A 343 0.52 -11.83 22.44
N GLU A 344 -0.25 -12.19 23.47
CA GLU A 344 -0.08 -11.65 24.83
C GLU A 344 1.26 -12.06 25.46
N GLN A 345 1.69 -13.32 25.27
CA GLN A 345 2.99 -13.82 25.73
C GLN A 345 4.18 -13.15 25.01
N THR A 346 3.94 -12.59 23.82
CA THR A 346 4.96 -11.90 23.01
C THR A 346 4.87 -10.37 23.08
N ALA A 347 4.08 -9.83 24.02
CA ALA A 347 3.85 -8.39 24.15
C ALA A 347 5.11 -7.56 24.50
N THR A 348 6.18 -8.21 24.98
CA THR A 348 7.47 -7.57 25.30
C THR A 348 8.40 -7.43 24.09
N LEU A 349 8.10 -8.13 22.99
CA LEU A 349 8.86 -8.00 21.74
C LEU A 349 8.66 -6.61 21.13
N SER A 350 9.53 -6.23 20.20
CA SER A 350 9.38 -4.96 19.49
C SER A 350 8.08 -4.90 18.68
N LEU A 351 7.62 -3.68 18.38
CA LEU A 351 6.42 -3.46 17.57
C LEU A 351 6.55 -4.09 16.17
N GLU A 352 7.75 -4.03 15.58
CA GLU A 352 8.04 -4.62 14.27
C GLU A 352 7.83 -6.15 14.31
N THR A 353 8.38 -6.84 15.32
CA THR A 353 8.18 -8.28 15.49
C THR A 353 6.71 -8.63 15.72
N GLN A 354 6.01 -7.85 16.56
CA GLN A 354 4.59 -8.09 16.83
C GLN A 354 3.72 -7.92 15.57
N GLU A 355 3.96 -6.89 14.75
CA GLU A 355 3.19 -6.67 13.52
C GLU A 355 3.53 -7.68 12.43
N MET A 356 4.76 -8.19 12.37
CA MET A 356 5.10 -9.32 11.49
C MET A 356 4.42 -10.62 11.95
N LEU A 357 4.40 -10.92 13.26
CA LEU A 357 3.65 -12.06 13.80
C LEU A 357 2.16 -11.94 13.46
N LEU A 358 1.54 -10.78 13.68
CA LEU A 358 0.13 -10.55 13.33
C LEU A 358 -0.12 -10.77 11.84
N SER A 359 0.76 -10.27 10.98
CA SER A 359 0.63 -10.46 9.54
C SER A 359 0.77 -11.94 9.15
N SER A 360 1.69 -12.68 9.78
CA SER A 360 1.80 -14.14 9.59
C SER A 360 0.55 -14.88 10.06
N LEU A 361 -0.01 -14.54 11.22
CA LEU A 361 -1.24 -15.16 11.74
C LEU A 361 -2.43 -14.91 10.81
N ILE A 362 -2.55 -13.69 10.27
CA ILE A 362 -3.57 -13.35 9.27
C ILE A 362 -3.45 -14.26 8.02
N GLU A 363 -2.24 -14.58 7.59
CA GLU A 363 -2.01 -15.40 6.39
C GLU A 363 -2.46 -16.86 6.55
N LEU A 364 -2.59 -17.35 7.79
CA LEU A 364 -3.06 -18.71 8.08
C LEU A 364 -4.55 -18.93 7.81
N TYR A 365 -5.36 -17.86 7.81
CA TYR A 365 -6.82 -17.95 7.78
C TYR A 365 -7.45 -17.16 6.62
N PRO A 366 -7.17 -17.53 5.35
CA PRO A 366 -7.73 -16.84 4.19
C PRO A 366 -9.27 -16.78 4.21
N GLU A 367 -9.92 -17.89 4.55
CA GLU A 367 -11.39 -18.00 4.60
C GLU A 367 -12.04 -17.10 5.66
N LEU A 368 -11.29 -16.73 6.71
CA LEU A 368 -11.77 -15.86 7.77
C LEU A 368 -11.52 -14.38 7.47
N VAL A 369 -10.48 -14.10 6.69
CA VAL A 369 -9.90 -12.76 6.56
C VAL A 369 -10.30 -12.09 5.23
N ASP A 370 -10.35 -12.83 4.13
CA ASP A 370 -10.35 -12.23 2.79
C ASP A 370 -11.57 -11.33 2.54
N ASP A 371 -12.74 -11.67 3.09
CA ASP A 371 -13.99 -10.90 2.99
C ASP A 371 -13.91 -9.50 3.66
N PHE A 372 -12.97 -9.30 4.60
CA PHE A 372 -12.76 -7.97 5.19
C PHE A 372 -12.18 -6.98 4.18
N ALA A 373 -11.53 -7.43 3.10
CA ALA A 373 -11.02 -6.53 2.07
C ALA A 373 -12.14 -5.72 1.40
N GLU A 374 -13.37 -6.24 1.36
CA GLU A 374 -14.53 -5.56 0.77
C GLU A 374 -15.15 -4.49 1.69
N GLN A 375 -14.70 -4.42 2.95
CA GLN A 375 -15.28 -3.56 3.98
C GLN A 375 -14.44 -2.29 4.22
N MET A 376 -13.50 -1.96 3.33
CA MET A 376 -12.54 -0.86 3.52
C MET A 376 -13.07 0.53 3.18
N ASN A 377 -14.23 0.63 2.53
CA ASN A 377 -14.88 1.91 2.22
C ASN A 377 -15.83 2.36 3.33
N CYS A 378 -16.05 3.66 3.47
CA CYS A 378 -17.00 4.23 4.43
C CYS A 378 -17.59 5.56 3.96
N ASP A 379 -18.69 5.98 4.62
CA ASP A 379 -19.14 7.37 4.59
C ASP A 379 -18.20 8.26 5.44
N GLU A 380 -17.74 9.36 4.84
CA GLU A 380 -16.84 10.33 5.47
C GLU A 380 -17.56 11.49 6.16
N THR A 381 -18.89 11.48 6.18
CA THR A 381 -19.70 12.58 6.71
C THR A 381 -19.49 12.77 8.22
N LEU A 382 -18.82 13.86 8.59
CA LEU A 382 -18.71 14.29 9.99
C LEU A 382 -20.00 14.97 10.44
N SER A 383 -20.61 14.53 11.54
CA SER A 383 -21.87 15.05 12.05
C SER A 383 -21.82 15.34 13.56
N LEU A 384 -22.81 16.09 14.03
CA LEU A 384 -23.03 16.33 15.45
C LEU A 384 -24.46 15.92 15.77
N ALA A 385 -24.66 15.13 16.82
CA ALA A 385 -26.01 14.70 17.21
C ALA A 385 -26.82 15.88 17.76
N ASN A 386 -28.10 15.94 17.39
CA ASN A 386 -29.04 16.93 17.90
C ASN A 386 -29.34 16.70 19.39
N GLY A 387 -29.62 17.78 20.12
CA GLY A 387 -30.04 17.72 21.52
C GLY A 387 -28.94 17.39 22.54
N LYS A 388 -27.69 17.24 22.09
CA LYS A 388 -26.53 17.02 22.96
C LYS A 388 -26.15 18.29 23.72
N LYS A 389 -25.61 18.08 24.92
CA LYS A 389 -25.14 19.13 25.84
C LYS A 389 -23.62 19.16 25.90
N ALA A 390 -23.07 20.24 26.46
CA ALA A 390 -21.65 20.37 26.74
C ALA A 390 -21.11 19.18 27.56
N ALA A 391 -21.88 18.72 28.55
CA ALA A 391 -21.52 17.56 29.37
C ALA A 391 -21.33 16.26 28.56
N ASP A 392 -22.19 16.01 27.57
CA ASP A 392 -22.11 14.81 26.73
C ASP A 392 -20.80 14.79 25.94
N LEU A 393 -20.41 15.95 25.40
CA LEU A 393 -19.19 16.07 24.62
C LEU A 393 -17.94 16.06 25.50
N LEU A 394 -17.98 16.66 26.69
CA LEU A 394 -16.91 16.58 27.68
C LEU A 394 -16.64 15.12 28.10
N ALA A 395 -17.69 14.35 28.41
CA ALA A 395 -17.54 12.94 28.76
C ALA A 395 -16.90 12.12 27.63
N LEU A 396 -17.31 12.35 26.38
CA LEU A 396 -16.70 11.69 25.22
C LEU A 396 -15.22 12.06 25.05
N LEU A 397 -14.89 13.33 25.25
CA LEU A 397 -13.52 13.84 25.18
C LEU A 397 -12.64 13.23 26.28
N ASP A 398 -13.14 13.16 27.52
CA ASP A 398 -12.44 12.53 28.64
C ASP A 398 -12.20 11.03 28.42
N GLU A 399 -13.09 10.34 27.70
CA GLU A 399 -12.91 8.92 27.39
C GLU A 399 -11.94 8.69 26.21
N LYS A 400 -12.08 9.45 25.12
CA LYS A 400 -11.46 9.13 23.82
C LYS A 400 -10.27 10.00 23.43
N TYR A 401 -10.10 11.15 24.08
CA TYR A 401 -9.15 12.19 23.64
C TYR A 401 -8.17 12.63 24.73
N ARG A 402 -7.93 11.80 25.77
CA ARG A 402 -6.92 12.10 26.80
C ARG A 402 -5.54 12.40 26.21
N TRP A 403 -5.13 11.68 25.16
CA TRP A 403 -3.88 11.93 24.43
C TRP A 403 -3.74 13.37 23.92
N ALA A 404 -4.85 14.04 23.60
CA ALA A 404 -4.88 15.42 23.13
C ALA A 404 -5.06 16.41 24.29
N ILE A 405 -5.91 16.07 25.26
CA ILE A 405 -6.23 16.93 26.42
C ILE A 405 -5.01 17.08 27.33
N ASP A 406 -4.27 16.00 27.55
CA ASP A 406 -3.16 15.95 28.50
C ASP A 406 -1.87 16.58 27.95
N ALA A 407 -1.83 16.88 26.65
CA ALA A 407 -0.72 17.59 26.04
C ALA A 407 -0.73 19.08 26.40
N ASP A 408 0.40 19.59 26.91
CA ASP A 408 0.55 21.00 27.24
C ASP A 408 0.99 21.81 26.01
N PHE A 409 0.02 22.42 25.33
CA PHE A 409 0.26 23.29 24.18
C PHE A 409 0.78 24.70 24.56
N THR A 410 1.15 24.96 25.81
CA THR A 410 1.93 26.15 26.16
C THR A 410 3.44 25.92 26.01
N GLN A 411 3.87 24.65 26.00
CA GLN A 411 5.26 24.27 25.76
C GLN A 411 5.63 24.38 24.27
N ALA A 412 6.86 24.84 24.01
CA ALA A 412 7.39 24.97 22.66
C ALA A 412 7.53 23.62 21.96
N GLU A 413 7.95 22.57 22.69
CA GLU A 413 8.09 21.21 22.15
C GLU A 413 6.79 20.64 21.59
N ASN A 414 5.61 21.02 22.12
CA ASN A 414 4.30 20.57 21.66
C ASN A 414 3.72 21.44 20.53
N ASN A 415 4.39 22.54 20.18
CA ASN A 415 4.04 23.46 19.08
C ASN A 415 5.23 23.73 18.15
N TYR A 416 6.16 22.80 18.06
CA TYR A 416 7.42 23.00 17.34
C TYR A 416 7.21 23.10 15.83
N TRP A 417 6.42 22.21 15.24
CA TRP A 417 6.13 22.22 13.80
C TRP A 417 4.88 23.05 13.47
N PHE A 418 4.84 23.56 12.24
CA PHE A 418 3.61 23.95 11.55
C PHE A 418 3.58 23.34 10.15
N TRP A 419 2.39 22.98 9.68
CA TRP A 419 2.19 22.39 8.36
C TRP A 419 1.66 23.43 7.39
N TYR A 420 2.17 23.50 6.16
CA TYR A 420 1.70 24.44 5.15
C TYR A 420 1.72 23.80 3.75
N ARG A 421 1.11 24.46 2.75
CA ARG A 421 1.24 24.05 1.34
C ARG A 421 2.26 24.92 0.63
N SER A 422 3.17 24.31 -0.13
CA SER A 422 4.08 25.06 -0.99
C SER A 422 3.32 25.73 -2.14
N GLN A 423 3.76 26.92 -2.54
CA GLN A 423 3.18 27.62 -3.69
C GLN A 423 3.51 26.93 -5.02
N ASP A 424 4.72 26.36 -5.14
CA ASP A 424 5.22 25.82 -6.42
C ASP A 424 4.46 24.58 -6.91
N LYS A 425 4.02 23.72 -5.98
CA LYS A 425 3.46 22.39 -6.30
C LYS A 425 2.25 21.98 -5.44
N GLU A 426 1.77 22.88 -4.58
CA GLU A 426 0.67 22.64 -3.64
C GLU A 426 0.90 21.44 -2.70
N GLU A 427 2.17 21.06 -2.49
CA GLU A 427 2.53 19.92 -1.65
C GLU A 427 2.59 20.33 -0.17
N PRO A 428 2.13 19.46 0.74
CA PRO A 428 2.34 19.64 2.18
C PRO A 428 3.82 19.70 2.55
N ARG A 429 4.16 20.67 3.39
CA ARG A 429 5.48 20.92 3.96
C ARG A 429 5.36 21.15 5.46
N MET A 430 6.49 21.00 6.15
CA MET A 430 6.63 21.31 7.57
C MET A 430 7.70 22.37 7.72
N GLY A 431 7.42 23.38 8.55
CA GLY A 431 8.38 24.41 8.96
C GLY A 431 8.51 24.46 10.48
N VAL A 432 9.68 24.88 10.95
CA VAL A 432 9.95 25.10 12.37
C VAL A 432 9.36 26.44 12.82
N ARG A 433 8.51 26.40 13.85
CA ARG A 433 7.85 27.58 14.41
C ARG A 433 8.87 28.56 14.98
N GLY A 434 8.73 29.84 14.65
CA GLY A 434 9.63 30.93 15.06
C GLY A 434 10.90 31.04 14.23
N GLU A 435 11.22 30.06 13.39
CA GLU A 435 12.43 30.04 12.55
C GLU A 435 12.10 30.20 11.06
N GLU A 436 11.07 29.50 10.58
CA GLU A 436 10.65 29.49 9.18
C GLU A 436 9.40 30.36 8.95
N ALA A 437 9.35 31.05 7.81
CA ALA A 437 8.16 31.81 7.41
C ALA A 437 7.00 30.89 7.00
N GLY A 438 5.77 31.37 7.13
CA GLY A 438 4.56 30.67 6.66
C GLY A 438 3.65 30.13 7.76
N GLU A 439 3.93 30.42 9.04
CA GLU A 439 3.02 30.10 10.15
C GLU A 439 1.61 30.68 9.98
N ASP A 440 1.50 31.85 9.35
CA ASP A 440 0.24 32.50 8.99
C ASP A 440 -0.59 31.69 7.98
N ARG A 441 0.02 30.68 7.34
CA ARG A 441 -0.58 29.77 6.35
C ARG A 441 -0.68 28.33 6.88
N GLU A 442 -0.62 28.15 8.20
CA GLU A 442 -0.73 26.84 8.84
C GLU A 442 -2.03 26.14 8.45
N LEU A 443 -1.90 24.89 8.00
CA LEU A 443 -3.00 23.99 7.72
C LEU A 443 -3.60 23.49 9.05
N PRO A 444 -4.93 23.31 9.14
CA PRO A 444 -5.60 22.87 10.36
C PRO A 444 -5.46 21.36 10.60
N LEU A 445 -4.22 20.84 10.55
CA LEU A 445 -3.88 19.44 10.82
C LEU A 445 -3.63 19.18 12.31
N ASP A 446 -3.62 20.22 13.13
CA ASP A 446 -3.35 20.23 14.56
C ASP A 446 -4.54 19.72 15.40
N ILE A 447 -5.09 18.55 15.04
CA ILE A 447 -6.30 17.99 15.67
C ILE A 447 -6.16 17.93 17.19
N GLY A 448 -5.04 17.44 17.72
CA GLY A 448 -4.81 17.40 19.17
C GLY A 448 -4.94 18.79 19.84
N ARG A 449 -4.35 19.83 19.23
CA ARG A 449 -4.44 21.21 19.73
C ARG A 449 -5.85 21.78 19.62
N GLN A 450 -6.55 21.49 18.52
CA GLN A 450 -7.94 21.90 18.35
C GLN A 450 -8.87 21.22 19.38
N VAL A 451 -8.65 19.94 19.67
CA VAL A 451 -9.39 19.19 20.70
C VAL A 451 -9.12 19.75 22.09
N ASN A 452 -7.85 19.99 22.44
CA ASN A 452 -7.48 20.60 23.72
C ASN A 452 -8.18 21.96 23.92
N ARG A 453 -8.15 22.83 22.90
CA ARG A 453 -8.84 24.13 22.94
C ARG A 453 -10.36 23.99 23.04
N LEU A 454 -10.96 23.01 22.37
CA LEU A 454 -12.39 22.71 22.47
C LEU A 454 -12.76 22.27 23.90
N TYR A 455 -11.98 21.37 24.47
CA TYR A 455 -12.18 20.85 25.83
C TYR A 455 -12.21 21.99 26.85
N HIS A 456 -11.16 22.83 26.88
CA HIS A 456 -11.09 23.96 27.80
C HIS A 456 -12.22 24.98 27.59
N ALA A 457 -12.60 25.26 26.34
CA ALA A 457 -13.72 26.16 26.07
C ALA A 457 -15.05 25.59 26.58
N LEU A 458 -15.32 24.30 26.39
CA LEU A 458 -16.51 23.63 26.92
C LEU A 458 -16.53 23.66 28.46
N SER A 459 -15.39 23.46 29.12
CA SER A 459 -15.29 23.47 30.59
C SER A 459 -15.64 24.82 31.23
N THR A 460 -15.62 25.92 30.47
CA THR A 460 -16.03 27.25 30.96
C THR A 460 -17.55 27.49 30.87
N HIS A 461 -18.30 26.59 30.24
CA HIS A 461 -19.74 26.68 30.08
C HIS A 461 -20.48 25.76 31.06
N SER A 462 -21.76 26.08 31.33
CA SER A 462 -22.61 25.17 32.11
C SER A 462 -22.72 23.81 31.42
N ALA A 463 -22.61 22.73 32.20
CA ALA A 463 -22.83 21.34 31.74
C ALA A 463 -24.16 21.16 30.99
N GLU A 464 -25.17 21.95 31.35
CA GLU A 464 -26.52 21.92 30.77
C GLU A 464 -26.64 22.70 29.45
N THR A 465 -25.64 23.49 29.08
CA THR A 465 -25.62 24.27 27.83
C THR A 465 -25.73 23.31 26.66
N THR A 466 -26.67 23.55 25.75
CA THR A 466 -26.78 22.74 24.53
C THR A 466 -25.56 22.98 23.64
N LEU A 467 -25.11 21.95 22.91
CA LEU A 467 -24.02 22.14 21.94
C LEU A 467 -24.41 23.13 20.83
N ALA A 468 -25.69 23.24 20.49
CA ALA A 468 -26.18 24.26 19.56
C ALA A 468 -25.94 25.68 20.09
N GLU A 469 -26.30 25.94 21.35
CA GLU A 469 -26.06 27.24 22.00
C GLU A 469 -24.57 27.54 22.12
N PHE A 470 -23.76 26.56 22.54
CA PHE A 470 -22.31 26.70 22.61
C PHE A 470 -21.70 27.06 21.24
N LEU A 471 -22.08 26.33 20.18
CA LEU A 471 -21.55 26.56 18.83
C LEU A 471 -22.08 27.82 18.15
N LEU A 472 -23.22 28.36 18.60
CA LEU A 472 -23.68 29.70 18.18
C LEU A 472 -22.82 30.80 18.81
N ARG A 473 -22.37 30.61 20.06
CA ARG A 473 -21.48 31.55 20.75
C ARG A 473 -20.02 31.42 20.29
N GLU A 474 -19.57 30.20 20.04
CA GLU A 474 -18.19 29.86 19.69
C GLU A 474 -18.11 29.10 18.35
N PRO A 475 -18.48 29.73 17.22
CA PRO A 475 -18.60 29.06 15.92
C PRO A 475 -17.28 28.46 15.41
N LYS A 476 -16.13 28.96 15.88
CA LYS A 476 -14.79 28.45 15.56
C LYS A 476 -14.61 26.97 15.92
N TYR A 477 -15.37 26.45 16.90
CA TYR A 477 -15.30 25.06 17.32
C TYR A 477 -16.20 24.10 16.53
N ARG A 478 -17.01 24.59 15.59
CA ARG A 478 -18.01 23.76 14.88
C ARG A 478 -17.39 22.59 14.13
N ALA A 479 -16.27 22.80 13.45
CA ALA A 479 -15.61 21.76 12.67
C ALA A 479 -15.05 20.65 13.58
N ILE A 480 -14.26 21.05 14.60
CA ILE A 480 -13.67 20.10 15.53
C ILE A 480 -14.72 19.37 16.37
N ALA A 481 -15.80 20.04 16.82
CA ALA A 481 -16.90 19.41 17.55
C ALA A 481 -17.59 18.30 16.73
N ARG A 482 -17.84 18.51 15.43
CA ARG A 482 -18.37 17.47 14.53
C ARG A 482 -17.41 16.29 14.39
N ARG A 483 -16.10 16.58 14.24
CA ARG A 483 -15.08 15.54 14.17
C ARG A 483 -15.07 14.70 15.44
N VAL A 484 -14.83 15.30 16.61
CA VAL A 484 -14.69 14.54 17.86
C VAL A 484 -15.95 13.78 18.23
N TRP A 485 -17.14 14.31 17.92
CA TRP A 485 -18.38 13.59 18.14
C TRP A 485 -18.48 12.37 17.24
N THR A 486 -18.19 12.52 15.94
CA THR A 486 -18.24 11.41 14.99
C THR A 486 -17.19 10.34 15.31
N LEU A 487 -15.93 10.75 15.47
CA LEU A 487 -14.80 9.84 15.65
C LEU A 487 -14.74 9.25 17.07
N GLY A 488 -15.17 9.98 18.10
CA GLY A 488 -15.27 9.42 19.45
C GLY A 488 -16.33 8.31 19.59
N ASN A 489 -17.30 8.26 18.66
CA ASN A 489 -18.31 7.18 18.59
C ASN A 489 -17.96 6.09 17.57
N LYS A 490 -16.77 6.12 16.99
CA LYS A 490 -16.23 5.04 16.15
C LYS A 490 -15.29 4.13 16.95
N GLU A 491 -14.99 2.96 16.40
CA GLU A 491 -14.24 1.91 17.11
C GLU A 491 -12.77 2.31 17.36
N MET A 492 -12.11 2.88 16.35
CA MET A 492 -10.70 3.28 16.43
C MET A 492 -10.55 4.80 16.56
N GLY A 493 -11.38 5.57 15.87
CA GLY A 493 -11.42 7.03 16.00
C GLY A 493 -10.22 7.72 15.36
N ASP A 494 -9.69 8.74 16.04
CA ASP A 494 -8.56 9.55 15.56
C ASP A 494 -7.21 8.88 15.78
N ILE A 495 -6.25 9.17 14.89
CA ILE A 495 -4.84 8.88 15.13
C ILE A 495 -4.37 9.67 16.35
N GLN A 496 -3.79 9.00 17.34
CA GLN A 496 -3.43 9.59 18.63
C GLN A 496 -2.03 10.20 18.57
N MET A 497 -1.86 11.24 17.75
CA MET A 497 -0.57 11.88 17.47
C MET A 497 -0.69 13.40 17.54
N ASN A 498 0.19 14.04 18.32
CA ASN A 498 0.43 15.48 18.19
C ASN A 498 1.39 15.74 17.01
N VAL A 499 0.84 16.05 15.84
CA VAL A 499 1.61 16.30 14.62
C VAL A 499 2.44 17.60 14.64
N LEU A 500 2.33 18.39 15.71
CA LEU A 500 3.11 19.60 15.93
C LEU A 500 4.30 19.38 16.86
N ARG A 501 4.39 18.22 17.52
CA ARG A 501 5.43 17.95 18.52
C ARG A 501 6.81 17.84 17.86
N GLU A 502 7.86 18.28 18.53
CA GLU A 502 9.23 18.32 17.98
C GLU A 502 9.69 16.98 17.39
N ASP A 503 9.43 15.88 18.10
CA ASP A 503 9.79 14.52 17.68
C ASP A 503 8.68 13.81 16.88
N ALA A 504 7.64 14.54 16.44
CA ALA A 504 6.61 13.97 15.60
C ALA A 504 7.22 13.46 14.29
N LEU A 505 7.06 12.16 14.02
CA LEU A 505 7.55 11.53 12.80
C LEU A 505 6.39 11.23 11.84
N PRO A 506 6.15 12.07 10.81
CA PRO A 506 5.14 11.79 9.78
C PRO A 506 5.35 10.45 9.09
N MET A 507 6.57 9.93 9.15
CA MET A 507 6.94 8.60 8.65
C MET A 507 6.00 7.50 9.12
N HIS A 508 5.55 7.54 10.38
CA HIS A 508 4.61 6.56 10.92
C HIS A 508 3.29 6.54 10.14
N LEU A 509 2.76 7.72 9.80
CA LEU A 509 1.57 7.88 8.97
C LEU A 509 1.80 7.34 7.56
N LEU A 510 2.94 7.69 6.95
CA LEU A 510 3.29 7.21 5.61
C LEU A 510 3.34 5.68 5.57
N ARG A 511 4.02 5.05 6.53
CA ARG A 511 4.15 3.60 6.63
C ARG A 511 2.80 2.91 6.82
N CYS A 512 1.95 3.44 7.70
CA CYS A 512 0.58 2.92 7.91
C CYS A 512 -0.21 2.85 6.59
N LYS A 513 -0.29 3.99 5.87
CA LYS A 513 -1.05 4.05 4.62
C LYS A 513 -0.47 3.11 3.55
N LEU A 514 0.86 3.07 3.43
CA LEU A 514 1.55 2.23 2.46
C LEU A 514 1.41 0.73 2.80
N ALA A 515 1.38 0.35 4.07
CA ALA A 515 1.11 -1.02 4.50
C ALA A 515 -0.33 -1.45 4.15
N ILE A 516 -1.32 -0.57 4.33
CA ILE A 516 -2.71 -0.83 3.89
C ILE A 516 -2.79 -0.95 2.37
N PHE A 517 -2.05 -0.14 1.62
CA PHE A 517 -1.98 -0.33 0.16
C PHE A 517 -1.33 -1.67 -0.19
N GLY A 518 -0.36 -2.11 0.62
CA GLY A 518 0.36 -3.38 0.50
C GLY A 518 1.77 -3.22 -0.07
N ALA A 519 2.39 -2.07 0.19
CA ALA A 519 3.79 -1.86 -0.09
C ALA A 519 4.68 -2.68 0.86
N THR A 520 5.91 -2.95 0.43
CA THR A 520 6.94 -3.62 1.23
C THR A 520 8.29 -2.90 1.09
N LYS A 521 9.32 -3.40 1.78
CA LYS A 521 10.70 -2.86 1.80
C LYS A 521 10.74 -1.36 2.14
N PHE A 522 10.20 -1.02 3.31
CA PHE A 522 10.23 0.36 3.81
C PHE A 522 11.67 0.82 4.07
N ASP A 523 12.12 1.76 3.24
CA ASP A 523 13.46 2.31 3.29
C ASP A 523 13.38 3.85 3.43
N PRO A 524 13.33 4.36 4.68
CA PRO A 524 13.31 5.79 4.95
C PRO A 524 14.57 6.45 4.42
N ARG A 525 14.41 7.55 3.67
CA ARG A 525 15.55 8.32 3.13
C ARG A 525 15.75 9.65 3.85
N SER A 526 14.78 10.04 4.66
CA SER A 526 14.81 11.11 5.68
C SER A 526 13.56 10.94 6.56
N ASP A 527 13.36 11.84 7.52
CA ASP A 527 12.15 11.84 8.37
C ASP A 527 10.87 12.24 7.61
N ARG A 528 11.00 12.63 6.34
CA ARG A 528 9.93 13.23 5.53
C ARG A 528 9.52 12.39 4.31
N TRP A 529 10.28 11.35 3.95
CA TRP A 529 9.92 10.48 2.82
C TRP A 529 10.59 9.10 2.86
N VAL A 530 9.91 8.12 2.26
CA VAL A 530 10.27 6.69 2.27
C VAL A 530 10.19 6.10 0.87
N ARG A 531 11.10 5.17 0.58
CA ARG A 531 11.00 4.29 -0.59
C ARG A 531 10.33 2.98 -0.20
N VAL A 532 9.48 2.48 -1.08
CA VAL A 532 8.80 1.19 -0.94
C VAL A 532 8.69 0.51 -2.30
N THR A 533 8.31 -0.77 -2.29
CA THR A 533 8.03 -1.53 -3.49
C THR A 533 6.60 -2.09 -3.43
N PHE A 534 5.83 -1.89 -4.50
CA PHE A 534 4.50 -2.50 -4.70
C PHE A 534 4.59 -3.77 -5.55
N PHE A 535 3.66 -4.69 -5.35
CA PHE A 535 3.52 -5.92 -6.15
C PHE A 535 4.76 -6.83 -6.16
N GLN A 536 5.66 -6.64 -5.21
CA GLN A 536 6.86 -7.47 -5.09
C GLN A 536 6.47 -8.87 -4.61
N GLY A 537 6.82 -9.90 -5.37
CA GLY A 537 6.41 -11.29 -5.13
C GLY A 537 5.06 -11.66 -5.74
N SER A 538 4.27 -10.69 -6.22
CA SER A 538 2.96 -10.96 -6.83
C SER A 538 3.07 -11.82 -8.10
N PRO A 539 2.02 -12.58 -8.44
CA PRO A 539 2.00 -13.40 -9.65
C PRO A 539 2.22 -12.56 -10.92
N LEU A 540 2.74 -13.22 -11.94
CA LEU A 540 2.79 -12.67 -13.30
C LEU A 540 1.39 -12.67 -13.91
N LEU A 541 1.19 -11.88 -14.97
CA LEU A 541 -0.13 -11.69 -15.55
C LEU A 541 -0.75 -13.00 -16.06
N ASP A 542 0.08 -13.89 -16.61
CA ASP A 542 -0.29 -15.22 -17.09
C ASP A 542 -0.51 -16.23 -15.95
N GLU A 543 -0.06 -15.94 -14.72
CA GLU A 543 -0.23 -16.79 -13.53
C GLU A 543 -1.50 -16.47 -12.74
N ILE A 544 -2.08 -15.27 -12.89
CA ILE A 544 -3.28 -14.87 -12.14
C ILE A 544 -4.44 -15.86 -12.34
N GLN A 545 -4.55 -16.42 -13.54
CA GLN A 545 -5.64 -17.34 -13.90
C GLN A 545 -5.31 -18.81 -13.67
N ASP A 546 -4.10 -19.12 -13.18
CA ASP A 546 -3.71 -20.48 -12.86
C ASP A 546 -4.50 -20.95 -11.61
N PRO A 547 -5.31 -22.03 -11.70
CA PRO A 547 -6.03 -22.56 -10.54
C PRO A 547 -5.11 -23.03 -9.40
N SER A 548 -3.84 -23.29 -9.68
CA SER A 548 -2.82 -23.65 -8.70
C SER A 548 -2.21 -22.43 -7.99
N TYR A 549 -2.50 -21.20 -8.46
CA TYR A 549 -2.03 -19.98 -7.81
C TYR A 549 -2.50 -19.92 -6.36
N GLN A 550 -1.54 -19.65 -5.48
CA GLN A 550 -1.78 -19.39 -4.07
C GLN A 550 -1.33 -17.97 -3.73
N ASP A 551 -2.19 -17.25 -3.03
CA ASP A 551 -1.89 -15.91 -2.54
C ASP A 551 -0.94 -15.97 -1.32
N ASN A 552 0.32 -16.33 -1.55
CA ASN A 552 1.34 -16.62 -0.53
C ASN A 552 2.57 -15.68 -0.60
N TRP A 553 2.44 -14.55 -1.30
CA TRP A 553 3.57 -13.68 -1.65
C TRP A 553 3.88 -12.58 -0.63
N ILE A 554 3.39 -12.68 0.60
CA ILE A 554 3.89 -11.88 1.73
C ILE A 554 5.39 -12.13 1.94
N PHE A 555 6.12 -11.13 2.46
CA PHE A 555 7.56 -11.21 2.76
C PHE A 555 8.38 -11.75 1.56
N PRO A 556 8.36 -11.06 0.40
CA PRO A 556 9.01 -11.55 -0.80
C PRO A 556 10.51 -11.74 -0.57
N LEU A 557 11.00 -12.90 -0.99
CA LEU A 557 12.41 -13.29 -0.92
C LEU A 557 13.01 -13.34 -2.32
N LEU A 558 14.30 -13.01 -2.41
CA LEU A 558 15.07 -13.25 -3.62
C LEU A 558 15.05 -14.77 -3.93
N PRO A 559 14.79 -15.19 -5.18
CA PRO A 559 14.81 -16.61 -5.53
C PRO A 559 16.23 -17.17 -5.32
N ASN A 560 16.33 -18.32 -4.66
CA ASN A 560 17.61 -19.00 -4.44
C ASN A 560 18.08 -19.71 -5.73
N ASP A 561 19.41 -19.82 -5.90
CA ASP A 561 20.09 -20.48 -7.03
C ASP A 561 19.58 -21.91 -7.34
N VAL A 562 19.04 -22.61 -6.33
CA VAL A 562 18.52 -23.97 -6.46
C VAL A 562 17.39 -24.07 -7.50
N TYR A 563 16.55 -23.03 -7.63
CA TYR A 563 15.46 -23.00 -8.61
C TYR A 563 15.87 -22.56 -10.02
N PHE A 564 17.06 -21.99 -10.19
CA PHE A 564 17.56 -21.61 -11.52
C PHE A 564 18.00 -22.83 -12.34
N ASN A 565 18.29 -23.96 -11.69
CA ASN A 565 18.70 -25.20 -12.36
C ASN A 565 17.53 -26.18 -12.63
N GLU A 566 16.42 -26.11 -11.89
CA GLU A 566 15.29 -27.03 -12.10
C GLU A 566 14.38 -26.59 -13.27
N ALA A 567 14.23 -25.29 -13.52
CA ALA A 567 13.40 -24.78 -14.62
C ALA A 567 13.99 -25.03 -16.03
N TYR A 568 15.26 -25.46 -16.13
CA TYR A 568 15.86 -25.82 -17.43
C TYR A 568 15.48 -27.23 -17.92
N PHE A 569 14.85 -28.06 -17.08
CA PHE A 569 14.52 -29.44 -17.41
C PHE A 569 13.04 -29.74 -17.66
N ASP A 570 12.11 -28.91 -17.19
CA ASP A 570 10.66 -29.18 -17.38
C ASP A 570 10.10 -28.65 -18.72
N ASP A 571 10.65 -27.57 -19.28
CA ASP A 571 10.13 -26.99 -20.54
C ASP A 571 10.55 -27.76 -21.81
N GLN A 572 11.52 -28.68 -21.74
CA GLN A 572 11.87 -29.52 -22.90
C GLN A 572 11.06 -30.83 -23.01
N ASN A 573 10.44 -31.29 -21.92
CA ASN A 573 9.69 -32.55 -21.94
C ASN A 573 8.22 -32.40 -22.39
N ALA A 574 7.67 -31.18 -22.37
CA ALA A 574 6.31 -30.91 -22.86
C ALA A 574 6.21 -30.80 -24.39
N ALA A 575 7.33 -30.65 -25.11
CA ALA A 575 7.34 -30.39 -26.56
C ALA A 575 7.64 -31.63 -27.44
N ASN A 576 7.89 -32.82 -26.86
CA ASN A 576 8.32 -34.01 -27.63
C ASN A 576 7.43 -35.27 -27.48
N CYS A 577 6.25 -35.16 -26.87
CA CYS A 577 5.29 -36.25 -26.81
C CYS A 577 4.10 -35.98 -27.73
N ASP A 578 4.32 -35.80 -29.04
CA ASP A 578 3.22 -35.89 -30.01
C ASP A 578 3.66 -36.12 -31.47
N VAL A 579 4.49 -37.13 -31.73
CA VAL A 579 4.56 -37.73 -33.07
C VAL A 579 4.95 -39.21 -32.94
N THR A 580 3.98 -40.10 -33.12
CA THR A 580 4.03 -41.38 -33.86
C THR A 580 3.05 -42.38 -33.24
N GLN A 581 1.92 -42.60 -33.90
CA GLN A 581 1.49 -43.94 -34.33
C GLN A 581 0.16 -43.82 -35.07
N GLY A 582 0.26 -43.78 -36.40
CA GLY A 582 -0.81 -44.13 -37.32
C GLY A 582 -0.40 -45.34 -38.14
N GLU A 583 -1.35 -46.26 -38.29
CA GLU A 583 -1.53 -47.25 -39.36
C GLU A 583 -1.16 -48.72 -39.13
N GLY A 584 -2.20 -49.55 -39.36
CA GLY A 584 -2.17 -50.99 -39.68
C GLY A 584 -2.63 -51.86 -38.51
N GLY A 585 -3.76 -52.57 -38.51
CA GLY A 585 -4.66 -53.01 -39.57
C GLY A 585 -5.16 -54.43 -39.23
N SER A 586 -6.46 -54.66 -39.41
CA SER A 586 -7.11 -55.96 -39.73
C SER A 586 -7.14 -57.13 -38.73
N ALA A 587 -8.39 -57.53 -38.42
CA ALA A 587 -8.91 -58.89 -38.17
C ALA A 587 -8.39 -59.61 -36.90
N ARG A 588 -9.22 -59.90 -35.89
CA ARG A 588 -10.40 -60.79 -35.88
C ARG A 588 -11.17 -60.61 -34.58
#